data_AF-A0A7X6FS80-F1
#
_entry.id   AF-A0A7X6FS80-F1
#
_cell.length_a   1.000
_cell.length_b   1.000
_cell.length_c   1.000
_cell.angle_alpha   90.00
_cell.angle_beta   90.00
_cell.angle_gamma   90.00
#
_symmetry.space_group_name_H-M   'P 1'
#
loop_
_entity.id
_entity.type
_entity.pdbx_description
1 polymer ?
#
loop_
_entity_poly.entity_id
_entity_poly.type
_entity_poly.pdbx_seq_one_letter_code
_entity_poly.pdbx_strand_id
1 'polypeptide(L)' 'MLIVVDQWRADFIPHLMRAEGRKPFLKTPNLDRLCREGLTFRNHVTTCVPCGPARASLLTGST' A
#
# COMPACT_ATOMS: atom_id res chain seq x y z
N MET A 1 -9.18 12.04 4.28
CA MET A 1 -9.52 11.25 3.07
C MET A 1 -8.89 9.88 3.19
N LEU A 2 -9.66 8.81 3.09
CA LEU A 2 -9.18 7.42 3.13
C LEU A 2 -9.27 6.82 1.72
N ILE A 3 -8.16 6.32 1.19
CA ILE A 3 -8.10 5.62 -0.10
C ILE A 3 -7.91 4.14 0.16
N VAL A 4 -8.83 3.30 -0.32
CA VAL A 4 -8.75 1.84 -0.22
C VAL A 4 -8.74 1.26 -1.62
N VAL A 5 -7.76 0.42 -1.91
CA VAL A 5 -7.58 -0.26 -3.19
C VAL A 5 -7.72 -1.76 -2.98
N ASP A 6 -8.20 -2.49 -4.00
CA ASP A 6 -8.36 -3.94 -3.93
C ASP A 6 -7.17 -4.65 -4.61
N GLN A 7 -6.74 -5.77 -4.04
CA GLN A 7 -5.66 -6.67 -4.51
C GLN A 7 -4.27 -6.03 -4.79
N TRP A 8 -4.06 -4.76 -4.47
CA TRP A 8 -2.77 -4.10 -4.72
C TRP A 8 -1.69 -4.61 -3.76
N ARG A 9 -0.64 -5.22 -4.30
CA ARG A 9 0.48 -5.76 -3.55
C ARG A 9 1.46 -4.69 -3.06
N ALA A 10 2.05 -4.90 -1.88
CA ALA A 10 3.02 -3.97 -1.27
C ALA A 10 4.31 -3.81 -2.09
N ASP A 11 4.72 -4.82 -2.86
CA ASP A 11 5.92 -4.76 -3.70
C ASP A 11 5.71 -4.01 -5.03
N PHE A 12 4.50 -3.53 -5.31
CA PHE A 12 4.13 -2.75 -6.51
C PHE A 12 4.10 -1.24 -6.22
N ILE A 13 5.07 -0.77 -5.42
CA ILE A 13 5.20 0.64 -5.02
C ILE A 13 6.55 1.18 -5.53
N PRO A 14 6.56 2.02 -6.60
CA PRO A 14 7.78 2.58 -7.16
C PRO A 14 8.68 3.32 -6.17
N HIS A 15 8.10 4.03 -5.20
CA HIS A 15 8.88 4.70 -4.15
C HIS A 15 9.76 3.71 -3.36
N LEU A 16 9.21 2.55 -2.98
CA LEU A 16 9.95 1.50 -2.27
C LEU A 16 10.94 0.77 -3.18
N MET A 17 10.59 0.53 -4.44
CA MET A 17 11.53 -0.02 -5.43
C MET A 17 12.79 0.84 -5.54
N ARG A 18 12.63 2.16 -5.66
CA ARG A 18 13.75 3.11 -5.73
C ARG A 18 14.59 3.10 -4.45
N ALA A 19 13.94 3.06 -3.28
CA ALA A 19 14.63 2.99 -1.99
C ALA A 19 15.48 1.71 -1.84
N GLU A 20 15.06 0.62 -2.47
CA GLU A 20 15.77 -0.66 -2.50
C GLU A 20 16.77 -0.77 -3.66
N GLY A 21 17.05 0.33 -4.37
CA GLY A 21 17.98 0.36 -5.52
C GLY A 21 17.47 -0.34 -6.78
N ARG A 22 16.17 -0.69 -6.83
CA ARG A 22 15.54 -1.34 -7.99
C ARG A 22 14.95 -0.30 -8.94
N LYS A 23 15.16 -0.48 -10.25
CA LYS A 23 14.51 0.36 -11.28
C LYS A 23 13.00 0.05 -11.30
N PRO A 24 12.11 1.04 -11.06
CA PRO A 24 10.68 0.77 -11.12
C PRO A 24 10.22 0.34 -12.51
N PHE A 25 9.42 -0.72 -12.58
CA PHE A 25 8.84 -1.23 -13.82
C PHE A 25 7.43 -0.65 -14.11
N LEU A 26 6.81 0.02 -13.13
CA LEU A 26 5.54 0.73 -13.29
C LEU A 26 5.66 2.20 -12.86
N LYS A 27 4.68 3.02 -13.25
CA LYS A 27 4.63 4.45 -12.93
C LYS A 27 3.36 4.78 -12.13
N THR A 28 3.53 5.45 -11.00
CA THR A 28 2.42 5.90 -10.14
C THR A 28 2.67 7.34 -9.66
N PRO A 29 2.64 8.35 -10.56
CA PRO A 29 3.11 9.70 -10.24
C PRO A 29 2.36 10.37 -9.08
N ASN A 30 1.04 10.16 -8.99
CA ASN A 30 0.23 10.69 -7.89
C ASN A 30 0.54 10.02 -6.55
N LEU A 31 0.78 8.70 -6.55
CA LEU A 31 1.17 7.98 -5.34
C LEU A 31 2.59 8.32 -4.91
N ASP A 32 3.51 8.47 -5.89
CA ASP A 32 4.89 8.93 -5.65
C ASP A 32 4.90 10.33 -5.00
N ARG A 33 3.95 11.21 -5.38
CA ARG A 33 3.76 12.51 -4.72
C ARG A 33 3.36 12.35 -3.25
N LEU A 34 2.40 11.46 -2.94
CA LEU A 34 2.01 11.16 -1.56
C LEU A 34 3.18 10.59 -0.74
N CYS A 35 3.95 9.66 -1.31
CA CYS A 35 5.13 9.09 -0.64
C CYS A 35 6.22 10.14 -0.38
N ARG A 36 6.37 11.14 -1.25
CA ARG A 36 7.34 12.25 -1.06
C ARG A 36 6.91 13.27 -0.01
N GLU A 37 5.60 13.51 0.11
CA GLU A 37 5.04 14.50 1.03
C GLU A 37 4.67 13.89 2.40
N GLY A 38 4.67 12.56 2.52
CA GLY A 38 4.22 11.84 3.71
C GLY A 38 5.17 10.72 4.14
N LEU A 39 4.60 9.73 4.84
CA LEU A 39 5.34 8.58 5.37
C LEU A 39 4.86 7.28 4.71
N THR A 40 5.80 6.46 4.26
CA THR A 40 5.51 5.16 3.62
C THR A 40 5.82 4.01 4.58
N PHE A 41 4.80 3.24 4.97
CA PHE A 41 4.98 2.05 5.81
C PHE A 41 5.35 0.83 4.96
N ARG A 42 6.62 0.41 5.00
CA ARG A 42 7.14 -0.70 4.18
C ARG A 42 6.59 -2.08 4.56
N ASN A 43 6.28 -2.28 5.85
CA ASN A 43 5.87 -3.58 6.41
C ASN A 43 4.39 -3.57 6.81
N HIS A 44 3.50 -3.07 5.96
CA HIS A 44 2.06 -3.05 6.20
C HIS A 44 1.40 -4.32 5.63
N VAL A 45 0.58 -5.00 6.44
CA VAL A 45 -0.15 -6.22 6.06
C VAL A 45 -1.62 -6.09 6.44
N THR A 46 -2.49 -6.75 5.66
CA THR A 46 -3.87 -6.98 6.10
C THR A 46 -3.88 -8.01 7.22
N THR A 47 -4.78 -7.86 8.18
CA THR A 47 -4.93 -8.78 9.31
C THR A 47 -5.56 -10.11 8.90
N CYS A 48 -6.37 -10.11 7.84
CA CYS A 48 -7.01 -11.29 7.27
C CYS A 48 -7.27 -11.14 5.76
N VAL A 49 -7.65 -12.24 5.12
CA VAL A 49 -8.07 -12.35 3.72
C VAL A 49 -9.33 -13.21 3.62
N PRO A 50 -10.22 -13.05 2.62
CA PRO A 50 -10.16 -12.16 1.44
C PRO A 50 -10.74 -10.75 1.69
N CYS A 51 -11.10 -10.01 0.62
CA CYS A 51 -11.46 -8.58 0.65
C CYS A 51 -12.64 -8.20 1.58
N GLY A 52 -13.59 -9.11 1.85
CA GLY A 52 -14.68 -8.89 2.80
C GLY A 52 -14.18 -8.76 4.24
N PRO A 53 -13.60 -9.84 4.80
CA PRO A 53 -12.97 -9.82 6.11
C PRO A 53 -11.90 -8.72 6.26
N ALA A 54 -11.03 -8.51 5.26
CA ALA A 54 -10.00 -7.50 5.31
C ALA A 54 -10.56 -6.08 5.52
N ARG A 55 -11.62 -5.72 4.79
CA ARG A 55 -12.29 -4.42 4.95
C ARG A 55 -13.01 -4.32 6.29
N ALA A 56 -13.63 -5.39 6.76
CA ALA A 56 -14.28 -5.42 8.07
C ALA A 56 -13.25 -5.23 9.20
N SER A 57 -12.10 -5.91 9.15
CA SER A 57 -11.03 -5.75 10.14
C SER A 57 -10.42 -4.36 10.14
N LEU A 58 -10.25 -3.72 8.97
CA LEU A 58 -9.81 -2.32 8.88
C LEU A 58 -10.79 -1.35 9.56
N LEU A 59 -12.08 -1.65 9.56
CA LEU A 59 -13.12 -0.78 10.12
C LEU A 59 -13.45 -1.08 11.60
N THR A 60 -13.25 -2.32 12.04
CA THR A 60 -13.72 -2.81 13.36
C THR A 60 -12.59 -3.24 14.30
N GLY A 61 -11.35 -3.35 13.81
CA GLY A 61 -10.19 -3.75 14.60
C GLY A 61 -10.18 -5.23 15.03
N SER A 62 -11.08 -6.05 14.49
CA SER A 62 -11.22 -7.47 14.84
C SER A 62 -10.98 -8.37 13.64
N THR A 63 -10.36 -9.53 13.86
CA THR A 63 -10.12 -10.60 12.87
C THR A 63 -11.01 -11.80 13.10
#